data_AF-A0A8C2INL2-F1
#
_entry.id   AF-A0A8C2INL2-F1
#
_cell.length_a   1.000
_cell.length_b   1.000
_cell.length_c   1.000
_cell.angle_alpha   90.00
_cell.angle_beta   90.00
_cell.angle_gamma   90.00
#
_symmetry.space_group_name_H-M   'P 1'
#
loop_
_entity.id
_entity.type
_entity.pdbx_description
1 polymer ?
#
loop_
_entity_poly.entity_id
_entity_poly.type
_entity_poly.pdbx_seq_one_letter_code
_entity_poly.pdbx_strand_id
1 'polypeptide(L)'
;MKKLNKMCNPNQSLTFEWKYKASCNVEKLTMLLKGASLLGGFLAVTSCLPSPSLNRLTNEIPSLTHLTNELWRGVEHGRALLYLMGKASAVLVLVGVVLTVVGSSVQRENRRLQEASMRLEQENDDLAHELVTSKIALRSDLDQAEDKADVLNKELLNTKQRLVETEEEKRRQEEETAQLKEVFRRELEKAELEIKKTTAIIAEYKQICSQLSTRLEKQQASTKEELDIVKAKVMACERCREVFSKDGPLQIPAVSQDNRDTDLDEEKDSLKAQLRELELELAQTKLQLVEAKCKIQELEHQRGVLMTEVQAAKNSWFSKTLGSLKNSASNQSPSSPKEGQ
;
A
#
# COMPACT_ATOMS: atom_id res chain seq x y z
N MET A 1 43.68 -16.66 -8.79
CA MET A 1 44.37 -16.09 -7.61
C MET A 1 43.53 -16.46 -6.39
N LYS A 2 43.97 -17.12 -5.30
CA LYS A 2 45.23 -17.19 -4.55
C LYS A 2 45.33 -18.63 -4.00
N LYS A 3 46.37 -19.40 -4.34
CA LYS A 3 47.59 -19.68 -3.55
C LYS A 3 47.34 -20.23 -2.13
N LEU A 4 47.65 -21.52 -1.99
CA LEU A 4 48.33 -22.23 -0.89
C LEU A 4 48.11 -21.70 0.53
N ASN A 5 47.48 -22.53 1.37
CA ASN A 5 47.94 -22.67 2.75
C ASN A 5 47.96 -24.16 3.15
N LYS A 6 49.03 -24.84 2.72
CA LYS A 6 49.41 -26.15 3.26
C LYS A 6 50.16 -25.84 4.56
N MET A 7 49.42 -25.64 5.65
CA MET A 7 50.03 -25.49 6.98
C MET A 7 50.68 -26.81 7.36
N CYS A 8 51.99 -26.85 7.20
CA CYS A 8 52.86 -27.84 7.80
C CYS A 8 52.67 -27.74 9.32
N ASN A 9 52.06 -28.75 9.93
CA ASN A 9 51.81 -28.78 11.36
C ASN A 9 53.16 -28.90 12.11
N PRO A 10 53.61 -27.86 12.83
CA PRO A 10 54.89 -27.90 13.54
C PRO A 10 54.89 -28.95 14.67
N ASN A 11 53.71 -29.36 15.15
CA ASN A 11 53.60 -30.42 16.15
C ASN A 11 53.89 -31.82 15.58
N GLN A 12 53.71 -32.08 14.28
CA GLN A 12 54.08 -33.40 13.71
C GLN A 12 55.59 -33.55 13.59
N SER A 13 56.31 -32.49 13.23
CA SER A 13 57.78 -32.47 13.19
C SER A 13 58.37 -32.61 14.60
N LEU A 14 57.86 -31.84 15.56
CA LEU A 14 58.32 -31.91 16.95
C LEU A 14 58.02 -33.28 17.57
N THR A 15 56.81 -33.83 17.39
CA THR A 15 56.48 -35.15 17.93
C THR A 15 57.35 -36.27 17.34
N PHE A 16 57.73 -36.20 16.06
CA PHE A 16 58.69 -37.16 15.47
C PHE A 16 60.11 -37.00 16.02
N GLU A 17 60.62 -35.77 16.12
CA GLU A 17 61.94 -35.45 16.70
C GLU A 17 62.06 -35.95 18.15
N TRP A 18 61.08 -35.64 18.99
CA TRP A 18 61.06 -36.06 20.40
C TRP A 18 60.93 -37.58 20.55
N LYS A 19 60.11 -38.23 19.70
CA LYS A 19 59.94 -39.70 19.73
C LYS A 19 61.21 -40.43 19.29
N TYR A 20 61.92 -39.93 18.28
CA TYR A 20 63.20 -40.49 17.82
C TYR A 20 64.32 -40.27 18.86
N LYS A 21 64.38 -39.08 19.47
CA LYS A 21 65.39 -38.74 20.49
C LYS A 21 65.18 -39.49 21.79
N ALA A 22 63.91 -39.72 22.18
CA ALA A 22 63.55 -40.58 23.31
C ALA A 22 63.90 -42.05 23.03
N SER A 23 63.59 -42.59 21.84
CA SER A 23 63.92 -43.98 21.48
C SER A 23 65.44 -44.23 21.47
N CYS A 24 66.23 -43.29 20.94
CA CYS A 24 67.69 -43.41 20.90
C CYS A 24 68.33 -43.33 22.31
N ASN A 25 67.76 -42.54 23.23
CA ASN A 25 68.21 -42.49 24.62
C ASN A 25 67.81 -43.74 25.42
N VAL A 26 66.63 -44.32 25.15
CA VAL A 26 66.21 -45.58 25.77
C VAL A 26 67.06 -46.75 25.27
N GLU A 27 67.37 -46.85 23.97
CA GLU A 27 68.29 -47.88 23.46
C GLU A 27 69.71 -47.73 24.02
N LYS A 28 70.23 -46.50 24.15
CA LYS A 28 71.52 -46.25 24.80
C LYS A 28 71.51 -46.60 26.29
N LEU A 29 70.44 -46.27 27.03
CA LEU A 29 70.28 -46.69 28.44
C LEU A 29 70.14 -48.21 28.56
N THR A 30 69.46 -48.86 27.63
CA THR A 30 69.26 -50.33 27.64
C THR A 30 70.56 -51.06 27.30
N MET A 31 71.40 -50.51 26.41
CA MET A 31 72.76 -51.02 26.17
C MET A 31 73.67 -50.80 27.39
N LEU A 32 73.57 -49.66 28.09
CA LEU A 32 74.32 -49.41 29.32
C LEU A 32 73.86 -50.32 30.49
N LEU A 33 72.56 -50.62 30.61
CA LEU A 33 72.05 -51.59 31.59
C LEU A 33 72.43 -53.04 31.23
N LYS A 34 72.41 -53.42 29.96
CA LYS A 34 72.90 -54.75 29.51
C LYS A 34 74.40 -54.90 29.75
N GLY A 35 75.18 -53.83 29.58
CA GLY A 35 76.60 -53.78 29.97
C GLY A 35 76.81 -53.90 31.49
N ALA A 36 75.93 -53.32 32.30
CA ALA A 36 75.97 -53.44 33.77
C ALA A 36 75.55 -54.84 34.26
N SER A 37 74.62 -55.53 33.58
CA SER A 37 74.24 -56.92 33.90
C SER A 37 75.37 -57.93 33.61
N LEU A 38 76.20 -57.69 32.59
CA LEU A 38 77.38 -58.52 32.30
C LEU A 38 78.51 -58.32 33.33
N LEU A 39 78.63 -57.14 33.93
CA LEU A 39 79.55 -56.87 35.05
C LEU A 39 79.03 -57.43 36.38
N GLY A 40 77.71 -57.49 36.59
CA GLY A 40 77.10 -58.15 37.75
C GLY A 40 77.24 -59.68 37.75
N GLY A 41 77.34 -60.31 36.56
CA GLY A 41 77.58 -61.75 36.42
C GLY A 41 79.02 -62.19 36.74
N PHE A 42 80.00 -61.30 36.70
CA PHE A 42 81.42 -61.63 36.93
C PHE A 42 81.82 -61.64 38.42
N LEU A 43 80.98 -61.08 39.31
CA LEU A 43 81.21 -61.05 40.76
C LEU A 43 80.45 -62.14 41.55
N ALA A 44 79.59 -62.93 40.89
CA ALA A 44 78.88 -64.05 41.51
C ALA A 44 79.72 -65.35 41.67
N VAL A 45 81.00 -65.34 41.25
CA VAL A 45 81.91 -66.50 41.34
C VAL A 45 82.87 -66.44 42.55
N THR A 46 82.82 -65.40 43.39
CA THR A 46 83.72 -65.27 44.56
C THR A 46 83.06 -65.37 45.94
N SER A 47 81.79 -65.80 46.02
CA SER A 47 81.07 -66.01 47.30
C SER A 47 80.95 -67.48 47.74
N CYS A 48 81.86 -68.35 47.30
CA CYS A 48 82.06 -69.67 47.89
C CYS A 48 83.41 -69.73 48.59
N LEU A 49 83.47 -69.43 49.89
CA LEU A 49 84.40 -70.06 50.83
C LEU A 49 83.90 -69.80 52.27
N PRO A 50 83.56 -70.85 53.04
CA PRO A 50 83.56 -70.76 54.49
C PRO A 50 85.00 -70.85 54.99
N SER A 51 85.36 -70.05 56.00
CA SER A 51 86.57 -70.29 56.79
C SER A 51 86.27 -69.98 58.26
N PRO A 52 86.48 -70.96 59.15
CA PRO A 52 87.14 -70.65 60.40
C PRO A 52 88.19 -71.72 60.73
N SER A 53 89.46 -71.46 60.41
CA SER A 53 90.62 -72.05 61.11
C SER A 53 91.95 -71.49 60.60
N LEU A 54 92.18 -70.17 60.72
CA LEU A 54 93.55 -69.63 60.62
C LEU A 54 93.73 -68.36 61.45
N ASN A 55 93.47 -68.48 62.76
CA ASN A 55 93.85 -67.46 63.75
C ASN A 55 94.99 -68.00 64.62
N ARG A 56 96.13 -68.30 64.00
CA ARG A 56 97.41 -68.55 64.69
C ARG A 56 98.58 -68.56 63.72
N LEU A 57 98.86 -67.46 63.01
CA LEU A 57 100.17 -67.16 62.38
C LEU A 57 100.11 -65.83 61.60
N THR A 58 99.93 -64.72 62.29
CA THR A 58 100.21 -63.38 61.77
C THR A 58 100.70 -62.47 62.90
N ASN A 59 101.72 -62.93 63.61
CA ASN A 59 102.71 -62.06 64.22
C ASN A 59 104.02 -62.38 63.49
N GLU A 60 104.80 -61.36 63.15
CA GLU A 60 105.99 -61.35 62.28
C GLU A 60 105.65 -60.93 60.83
N ILE A 61 106.22 -59.79 60.39
CA ILE A 61 106.20 -59.14 59.04
C ILE A 61 105.27 -57.90 58.90
N PRO A 62 105.78 -56.68 59.20
CA PRO A 62 105.07 -55.40 59.04
C PRO A 62 104.76 -54.95 57.60
N SER A 63 105.27 -55.63 56.57
CA SER A 63 105.11 -55.24 55.16
C SER A 63 103.86 -55.81 54.47
N LEU A 64 103.24 -56.88 55.02
CA LEU A 64 101.99 -57.44 54.47
C LEU A 64 100.73 -56.73 54.98
N THR A 65 100.79 -56.09 56.14
CA THR A 65 99.67 -55.30 56.70
C THR A 65 99.40 -54.01 55.93
N HIS A 66 100.40 -53.43 55.26
CA HIS A 66 100.21 -52.24 54.43
C HIS A 66 99.49 -52.58 53.12
N LEU A 67 99.88 -53.68 52.47
CA LEU A 67 99.29 -54.13 51.20
C LEU A 67 97.84 -54.61 51.35
N THR A 68 97.53 -55.32 52.44
CA THR A 68 96.15 -55.76 52.74
C THR A 68 95.25 -54.57 53.07
N ASN A 69 95.74 -53.58 53.81
CA ASN A 69 94.97 -52.36 54.11
C ASN A 69 94.73 -51.48 52.87
N GLU A 70 95.64 -51.43 51.90
CA GLU A 70 95.41 -50.72 50.63
C GLU A 70 94.44 -51.44 49.70
N LEU A 71 94.54 -52.77 49.59
CA LEU A 71 93.55 -53.59 48.87
C LEU A 71 92.16 -53.49 49.50
N TRP A 72 92.07 -53.50 50.84
CA TRP A 72 90.81 -53.33 51.57
C TRP A 72 90.21 -51.93 51.34
N ARG A 73 91.04 -50.88 51.38
CA ARG A 73 90.64 -49.52 50.98
C ARG A 73 90.16 -49.47 49.53
N GLY A 74 90.82 -50.16 48.60
CA GLY A 74 90.41 -50.22 47.20
C GLY A 74 89.05 -50.89 47.00
N VAL A 75 88.79 -51.99 47.71
CA VAL A 75 87.50 -52.69 47.71
C VAL A 75 86.39 -51.84 48.35
N GLU A 76 86.71 -51.08 49.39
CA GLU A 76 85.77 -50.19 50.07
C GLU A 76 85.42 -48.96 49.22
N HIS A 77 86.40 -48.36 48.53
CA HIS A 77 86.16 -47.33 47.51
C HIS A 77 85.36 -47.87 46.32
N GLY A 78 85.62 -49.11 45.88
CA GLY A 78 84.85 -49.78 44.83
C GLY A 78 83.38 -49.98 45.22
N ARG A 79 83.10 -50.41 46.46
CA ARG A 79 81.73 -50.50 47.00
C ARG A 79 81.05 -49.14 47.11
N ALA A 80 81.78 -48.11 47.55
CA ALA A 80 81.26 -46.74 47.61
C ALA A 80 80.90 -46.21 46.22
N LEU A 81 81.74 -46.44 45.21
CA LEU A 81 81.46 -46.11 43.80
C LEU A 81 80.25 -46.86 43.25
N LEU A 82 80.13 -48.17 43.49
CA LEU A 82 78.96 -48.97 43.11
C LEU A 82 77.67 -48.46 43.76
N TYR A 83 77.72 -48.08 45.04
CA TYR A 83 76.59 -47.50 45.74
C TYR A 83 76.20 -46.11 45.18
N LEU A 84 77.19 -45.27 44.88
CA LEU A 84 76.97 -43.96 44.27
C LEU A 84 76.39 -44.08 42.85
N MET A 85 76.90 -45.03 42.06
CA MET A 85 76.40 -45.37 40.73
C MET A 85 74.98 -45.95 40.78
N GLY A 86 74.68 -46.80 41.77
CA GLY A 86 73.33 -47.30 42.03
C GLY A 86 72.35 -46.19 42.39
N LYS A 87 72.78 -45.23 43.23
CA LYS A 87 72.00 -44.02 43.54
C LYS A 87 71.80 -43.13 42.33
N ALA A 88 72.86 -42.87 41.54
CA ALA A 88 72.76 -42.08 40.32
C ALA A 88 71.82 -42.73 39.30
N SER A 89 71.90 -44.05 39.14
CA SER A 89 70.98 -44.84 38.30
C SER A 89 69.53 -44.74 38.79
N ALA A 90 69.30 -44.88 40.10
CA ALA A 90 67.97 -44.73 40.69
C ALA A 90 67.40 -43.32 40.50
N VAL A 91 68.23 -42.27 40.66
CA VAL A 91 67.82 -40.88 40.39
C VAL A 91 67.47 -40.68 38.91
N LEU A 92 68.26 -41.23 37.98
CA LEU A 92 67.96 -41.14 36.54
C LEU A 92 66.66 -41.85 36.17
N VAL A 93 66.38 -43.02 36.76
CA VAL A 93 65.10 -43.73 36.57
C VAL A 93 63.95 -42.90 37.12
N LEU A 94 64.07 -42.35 38.33
CA LEU A 94 63.04 -41.49 38.92
C LEU A 94 62.79 -40.24 38.08
N VAL A 95 63.85 -39.58 37.61
CA VAL A 95 63.76 -38.42 36.71
C VAL A 95 63.06 -38.81 35.40
N GLY A 96 63.39 -39.97 34.82
CA GLY A 96 62.73 -40.50 33.62
C GLY A 96 61.23 -40.80 33.82
N VAL A 97 60.86 -41.39 34.95
CA VAL A 97 59.45 -41.64 35.32
C VAL A 97 58.70 -40.32 35.50
N VAL A 98 59.28 -39.36 36.22
CA VAL A 98 58.68 -38.02 36.41
C VAL A 98 58.50 -37.31 35.07
N LEU A 99 59.52 -37.29 34.20
CA LEU A 99 59.42 -36.72 32.85
C LEU A 99 58.33 -37.38 32.00
N THR A 100 58.18 -38.70 32.10
CA THR A 100 57.16 -39.46 31.33
C THR A 100 55.75 -39.17 31.83
N VAL A 101 55.55 -39.12 33.15
CA VAL A 101 54.26 -38.80 33.78
C VAL A 101 53.87 -37.35 33.52
N VAL A 102 54.79 -36.40 33.73
CA VAL A 102 54.57 -34.97 33.48
C VAL A 102 54.33 -34.74 31.98
N GLY A 103 55.14 -35.33 31.10
CA GLY A 103 54.95 -35.23 29.65
C GLY A 103 53.59 -35.77 29.19
N SER A 104 53.16 -36.91 29.73
CA SER A 104 51.83 -37.47 29.44
C SER A 104 50.69 -36.60 29.98
N SER A 105 50.87 -36.00 31.17
CA SER A 105 49.89 -35.07 31.75
C SER A 105 49.75 -33.81 30.89
N VAL A 106 50.87 -33.20 30.50
CA VAL A 106 50.91 -32.00 29.64
C VAL A 106 50.30 -32.30 28.27
N GLN A 107 50.55 -33.47 27.68
CA GLN A 107 49.93 -33.87 26.42
C GLN A 107 48.40 -34.00 26.53
N ARG A 108 47.90 -34.59 27.62
CA ARG A 108 46.45 -34.69 27.87
C ARG A 108 45.83 -33.32 28.09
N GLU A 109 46.49 -32.45 28.83
CA GLU A 109 46.02 -31.09 29.10
C GLU A 109 46.02 -30.24 27.83
N ASN A 110 47.08 -30.31 27.02
CA ASN A 110 47.14 -29.65 25.71
C ASN A 110 46.02 -30.14 24.78
N ARG A 111 45.74 -31.45 24.77
CA ARG A 111 44.60 -31.99 24.02
C ARG A 111 43.25 -31.45 24.53
N ARG A 112 43.03 -31.40 25.84
CA ARG A 112 41.81 -30.84 26.43
C ARG A 112 41.65 -29.36 26.08
N LEU A 113 42.73 -28.58 26.14
CA LEU A 113 42.74 -27.17 25.76
C LEU A 113 42.47 -26.98 24.26
N GLN A 114 43.02 -27.84 23.40
CA GLN A 114 42.74 -27.83 21.97
C GLN A 114 41.26 -28.15 21.66
N GLU A 115 40.69 -29.14 22.33
CA GLU A 115 39.27 -29.49 22.20
C GLU A 115 38.36 -28.33 22.67
N ALA A 116 38.71 -27.68 23.79
CA ALA A 116 37.99 -26.50 24.27
C ALA A 116 38.13 -25.29 23.34
N SER A 117 39.33 -25.04 22.79
CA SER A 117 39.57 -23.95 21.83
C SER A 117 38.74 -24.14 20.58
N MET A 118 38.73 -25.36 20.01
CA MET A 118 37.94 -25.66 18.81
C MET A 118 36.44 -25.46 19.04
N ARG A 119 35.94 -25.85 20.22
CA ARG A 119 34.54 -25.63 20.58
C ARG A 119 34.22 -24.14 20.70
N LEU A 120 35.07 -23.37 21.37
CA LEU A 120 34.88 -21.93 21.52
C LEU A 120 34.99 -21.19 20.19
N GLU A 121 35.87 -21.63 19.29
CA GLU A 121 35.97 -21.12 17.92
C GLU A 121 34.67 -21.37 17.16
N GLN A 122 34.12 -22.59 17.24
CA GLN A 122 32.83 -22.90 16.61
C GLN A 122 31.67 -22.08 17.20
N GLU A 123 31.57 -21.99 18.52
CA GLU A 123 30.53 -21.17 19.18
C GLU A 123 30.68 -19.68 18.79
N ASN A 124 31.91 -19.18 18.62
CA ASN A 124 32.15 -17.82 18.15
C ASN A 124 31.70 -17.64 16.68
N ASP A 125 32.05 -18.58 15.81
CA ASP A 125 31.65 -18.55 14.40
C ASP A 125 30.13 -18.62 14.24
N ASP A 126 29.46 -19.46 15.01
CA ASP A 126 28.00 -19.59 15.03
C ASP A 126 27.34 -18.27 15.49
N LEU A 127 27.81 -17.68 16.59
CA LEU A 127 27.33 -16.38 17.08
C LEU A 127 27.59 -15.25 16.08
N ALA A 128 28.75 -15.25 15.42
CA ALA A 128 29.06 -14.27 14.38
C ALA A 128 28.11 -14.42 13.18
N HIS A 129 27.81 -15.66 12.76
CA HIS A 129 26.84 -15.93 11.70
C HIS A 129 25.43 -15.51 12.06
N GLU A 130 24.95 -15.84 13.26
CA GLU A 130 23.63 -15.42 13.76
C GLU A 130 23.51 -13.90 13.81
N LEU A 131 24.54 -13.22 14.33
CA LEU A 131 24.58 -11.76 14.41
C LEU A 131 24.51 -11.12 13.02
N VAL A 132 25.29 -11.62 12.05
CA VAL A 132 25.26 -11.12 10.67
C VAL A 132 23.90 -11.39 10.03
N THR A 133 23.33 -12.57 10.22
CA THR A 133 22.03 -12.95 9.66
C THR A 133 20.91 -12.07 10.23
N SER A 134 20.85 -11.92 11.56
CA SER A 134 19.89 -11.06 12.24
C SER A 134 20.04 -9.60 11.81
N LYS A 135 21.28 -9.11 11.68
CA LYS A 135 21.56 -7.75 11.20
C LYS A 135 21.08 -7.51 9.76
N ILE A 136 21.24 -8.49 8.87
CA ILE A 136 20.73 -8.39 7.49
C ILE A 136 19.20 -8.37 7.50
N ALA A 137 18.57 -9.26 8.28
CA ALA A 137 17.11 -9.32 8.39
C ALA A 137 16.53 -7.99 8.91
N LEU A 138 17.07 -7.44 10.00
CA LEU A 138 16.60 -6.17 10.57
C LEU A 138 16.79 -4.99 9.62
N ARG A 139 17.85 -4.98 8.80
CA ARG A 139 18.02 -3.96 7.75
C ARG A 139 16.97 -4.11 6.67
N SER A 140 16.73 -5.33 6.20
CA SER A 140 15.67 -5.60 5.23
C SER A 140 14.29 -5.18 5.75
N ASP A 141 14.00 -5.42 7.03
CA ASP A 141 12.74 -5.02 7.64
C ASP A 141 12.63 -3.49 7.79
N LEU A 142 13.73 -2.82 8.12
CA LEU A 142 13.81 -1.36 8.16
C LEU A 142 13.58 -0.75 6.77
N ASP A 143 14.30 -1.22 5.76
CA ASP A 143 14.14 -0.77 4.36
C ASP A 143 12.68 -0.96 3.92
N GLN A 144 12.07 -2.11 4.24
CA GLN A 144 10.66 -2.36 3.93
C GLN A 144 9.70 -1.42 4.67
N ALA A 145 10.00 -1.08 5.93
CA ALA A 145 9.18 -0.15 6.70
C ALA A 145 9.28 1.28 6.16
N GLU A 146 10.47 1.70 5.72
CA GLU A 146 10.72 2.99 5.07
C GLU A 146 9.96 3.09 3.74
N ASP A 147 10.08 2.08 2.87
CA ASP A 147 9.33 2.02 1.60
C ASP A 147 7.81 2.11 1.82
N LYS A 148 7.29 1.40 2.83
CA LYS A 148 5.86 1.46 3.19
C LYS A 148 5.46 2.86 3.66
N ALA A 149 6.30 3.51 4.46
CA ALA A 149 6.03 4.87 4.94
C ALA A 149 5.98 5.85 3.76
N ASP A 150 6.89 5.73 2.80
CA ASP A 150 6.91 6.57 1.60
C ASP A 150 5.69 6.36 0.71
N VAL A 151 5.28 5.09 0.52
CA VAL A 151 4.04 4.76 -0.22
C VAL A 151 2.83 5.36 0.48
N LEU A 152 2.67 5.16 1.79
CA LEU A 152 1.55 5.70 2.55
C LEU A 152 1.54 7.24 2.53
N ASN A 153 2.70 7.89 2.60
CA ASN A 153 2.79 9.34 2.54
C ASN A 153 2.36 9.87 1.17
N LYS A 154 2.74 9.19 0.08
CA LYS A 154 2.30 9.52 -1.28
C LYS A 154 0.80 9.32 -1.47
N GLU A 155 0.25 8.22 -0.96
CA GLU A 155 -1.19 7.95 -1.01
C GLU A 155 -1.99 8.98 -0.20
N LEU A 156 -1.50 9.34 0.99
CA LEU A 156 -2.08 10.38 1.84
C LEU A 156 -2.12 11.73 1.12
N LEU A 157 -1.03 12.11 0.44
CA LEU A 157 -0.98 13.36 -0.31
C LEU A 157 -1.94 13.33 -1.51
N ASN A 158 -2.04 12.21 -2.21
CA ASN A 158 -3.02 12.03 -3.30
C ASN A 158 -4.46 12.13 -2.79
N THR A 159 -4.79 11.48 -1.67
CA THR A 159 -6.13 11.55 -1.08
C THR A 159 -6.48 12.95 -0.59
N LYS A 160 -5.52 13.67 0.02
CA LYS A 160 -5.70 15.08 0.39
C LYS A 160 -5.98 15.95 -0.82
N GLN A 161 -5.22 15.79 -1.90
CA GLN A 161 -5.44 16.55 -3.13
C GLN A 161 -6.84 16.28 -3.72
N ARG A 162 -7.24 15.01 -3.80
CA ARG A 162 -8.58 14.63 -4.29
C ARG A 162 -9.71 15.15 -3.40
N LEU A 163 -9.48 15.22 -2.09
CA LEU A 163 -10.45 15.80 -1.15
C LEU A 163 -10.65 17.29 -1.45
N VAL A 164 -9.56 18.05 -1.56
CA VAL A 164 -9.61 19.49 -1.90
C VAL A 164 -10.33 19.72 -3.22
N GLU A 165 -9.99 18.98 -4.28
CA GLU A 165 -10.66 19.07 -5.57
C GLU A 165 -12.17 18.80 -5.47
N THR A 166 -12.56 17.80 -4.66
CA THR A 166 -13.98 17.46 -4.43
C THR A 166 -14.70 18.54 -3.63
N GLU A 167 -14.05 19.12 -2.63
CA GLU A 167 -14.59 20.22 -1.82
C GLU A 167 -14.77 21.50 -2.66
N GLU A 168 -13.81 21.82 -3.53
CA GLU A 168 -13.90 22.95 -4.45
C GLU A 168 -15.02 22.78 -5.48
N GLU A 169 -15.18 21.57 -6.04
CA GLU A 169 -16.27 21.26 -6.96
C GLU A 169 -17.63 21.34 -6.26
N LYS A 170 -17.75 20.78 -5.05
CA LYS A 170 -18.96 20.92 -4.23
C LYS A 170 -19.30 22.39 -3.98
N ARG A 171 -18.31 23.21 -3.61
CA ARG A 171 -18.49 24.65 -3.39
C ARG A 171 -18.99 25.34 -4.67
N ARG A 172 -18.44 24.98 -5.84
CA ARG A 172 -18.85 25.51 -7.14
C ARG A 172 -20.30 25.12 -7.47
N GLN A 173 -20.70 23.86 -7.24
CA GLN A 173 -22.07 23.39 -7.44
C GLN A 173 -23.07 24.05 -6.48
N GLU A 174 -22.67 24.32 -5.24
CA GLU A 174 -23.48 25.07 -4.28
C GLU A 174 -23.72 26.52 -4.74
N GLU A 175 -22.69 27.18 -5.29
CA GLU A 175 -22.81 28.52 -5.88
C GLU A 175 -23.74 28.53 -7.10
N GLU A 176 -23.57 27.58 -8.04
CA GLU A 176 -24.45 27.45 -9.21
C GLU A 176 -25.90 27.18 -8.79
N THR A 177 -26.11 26.32 -7.79
CA THR A 177 -27.44 26.02 -7.24
C THR A 177 -28.05 27.27 -6.59
N ALA A 178 -27.28 28.06 -5.86
CA ALA A 178 -27.74 29.30 -5.25
C ALA A 178 -28.12 30.34 -6.31
N GLN A 179 -27.32 30.50 -7.36
CA GLN A 179 -27.62 31.38 -8.48
C GLN A 179 -28.90 30.94 -9.21
N LEU A 180 -29.03 29.64 -9.50
CA LEU A 180 -30.20 29.09 -10.18
C LEU A 180 -31.47 29.31 -9.36
N LYS A 181 -31.43 29.05 -8.04
CA LYS A 181 -32.55 29.33 -7.13
C LYS A 181 -32.96 30.80 -7.16
N GLU A 182 -31.98 31.69 -7.18
CA GLU A 182 -32.23 33.13 -7.22
C GLU A 182 -32.83 33.59 -8.55
N VAL A 183 -32.38 33.03 -9.68
CA VAL A 183 -33.00 33.28 -11.00
C VAL A 183 -34.44 32.79 -11.02
N PHE A 184 -34.69 31.55 -10.56
CA PHE A 184 -36.05 31.02 -10.48
C PHE A 184 -36.96 31.86 -9.59
N ARG A 185 -36.46 32.33 -8.43
CA ARG A 185 -37.21 33.22 -7.53
C ARG A 185 -37.63 34.51 -8.25
N ARG A 186 -36.70 35.17 -8.96
CA ARG A 186 -36.98 36.41 -9.69
C ARG A 186 -38.00 36.22 -10.81
N GLU A 187 -37.88 35.15 -11.60
CA GLU A 187 -38.83 34.86 -12.67
C GLU A 187 -40.22 34.53 -12.14
N LEU A 188 -40.29 33.84 -11.00
CA LEU A 188 -41.56 33.56 -10.32
C LEU A 188 -42.23 34.87 -9.83
N GLU A 189 -41.48 35.76 -9.17
CA GLU A 189 -41.99 37.07 -8.73
C GLU A 189 -42.46 37.93 -9.91
N LYS A 190 -41.72 37.90 -11.03
CA LYS A 190 -42.09 38.62 -12.25
C LYS A 190 -43.38 38.07 -12.86
N ALA A 191 -43.53 36.75 -12.94
CA ALA A 191 -44.75 36.12 -13.44
C ALA A 191 -45.95 36.43 -12.54
N GLU A 192 -45.77 36.41 -11.22
CA GLU A 192 -46.82 36.80 -10.27
C GLU A 192 -47.25 38.26 -10.43
N LEU A 193 -46.31 39.18 -10.67
CA LEU A 193 -46.62 40.58 -10.93
C LEU A 193 -47.40 40.77 -12.24
N GLU A 194 -47.02 40.08 -13.31
CA GLU A 194 -47.76 40.12 -14.57
C GLU A 194 -49.16 39.50 -14.44
N ILE A 195 -49.32 38.42 -13.68
CA ILE A 195 -50.65 37.86 -13.36
C ILE A 195 -51.49 38.87 -12.60
N LYS A 196 -50.94 39.56 -11.59
CA LYS A 196 -51.65 40.59 -10.84
C LYS A 196 -52.08 41.75 -11.75
N LYS A 197 -51.19 42.20 -12.63
CA LYS A 197 -51.45 43.28 -13.59
C LYS A 197 -52.55 42.88 -14.59
N THR A 198 -52.43 41.72 -15.22
CA THR A 198 -53.44 41.21 -16.17
C THR A 198 -54.79 40.99 -15.50
N THR A 199 -54.81 40.47 -14.27
CA THR A 199 -56.04 40.32 -13.48
C THR A 199 -56.69 41.67 -13.18
N ALA A 200 -55.92 42.69 -12.82
CA ALA A 200 -56.41 44.04 -12.59
C ALA A 200 -57.02 44.65 -13.86
N ILE A 201 -56.31 44.54 -15.00
CA ILE A 201 -56.82 45.00 -16.32
C ILE A 201 -58.12 44.29 -16.68
N ILE A 202 -58.23 42.98 -16.45
CA ILE A 202 -59.46 42.21 -16.72
C ILE A 202 -60.61 42.70 -15.83
N ALA A 203 -60.34 42.99 -14.55
CA ALA A 203 -61.35 43.52 -13.64
C ALA A 203 -61.85 44.90 -14.07
N GLU A 204 -60.94 45.80 -14.44
CA GLU A 204 -61.28 47.13 -14.98
C GLU A 204 -62.07 47.04 -16.29
N TYR A 205 -61.64 46.17 -17.22
CA TYR A 205 -62.36 45.93 -18.47
C TYR A 205 -63.79 45.46 -18.21
N LYS A 206 -63.98 44.47 -17.34
CA LYS A 206 -65.33 43.99 -16.94
C LYS A 206 -66.17 45.10 -16.32
N GLN A 207 -65.57 45.97 -15.50
CA GLN A 207 -66.24 47.12 -14.91
C GLN A 207 -66.71 48.10 -15.99
N ILE A 208 -65.87 48.43 -16.98
CA ILE A 208 -66.23 49.30 -18.10
C ILE A 208 -67.37 48.67 -18.90
N CYS A 209 -67.30 47.39 -19.23
CA CYS A 209 -68.38 46.68 -19.93
C CYS A 209 -69.70 46.76 -19.17
N SER A 210 -69.69 46.51 -17.86
CA SER A 210 -70.88 46.64 -17.01
C SER A 210 -71.44 48.06 -17.03
N GLN A 211 -70.59 49.08 -16.91
CA GLN A 211 -71.00 50.49 -16.96
C GLN A 211 -71.61 50.87 -18.31
N LEU A 212 -71.01 50.42 -19.42
CA LEU A 212 -71.52 50.66 -20.77
C LEU A 212 -72.87 49.97 -20.98
N SER A 213 -73.03 48.71 -20.56
CA SER A 213 -74.31 48.00 -20.63
C SER A 213 -75.41 48.73 -19.85
N THR A 214 -75.14 49.17 -18.62
CA THR A 214 -76.12 49.94 -17.84
C THR A 214 -76.47 51.29 -18.49
N ARG A 215 -75.50 51.98 -19.09
CA ARG A 215 -75.77 53.23 -19.84
C ARG A 215 -76.63 52.98 -21.07
N LEU A 216 -76.33 51.92 -21.82
CA LEU A 216 -77.07 51.53 -23.00
C LEU A 216 -78.53 51.18 -22.66
N GLU A 217 -78.75 50.37 -21.62
CA GLU A 217 -80.09 50.02 -21.14
C GLU A 217 -80.90 51.27 -20.73
N LYS A 218 -80.27 52.21 -20.01
CA LYS A 218 -80.91 53.48 -19.64
C LYS A 218 -81.28 54.32 -20.86
N GLN A 219 -80.39 54.44 -21.84
CA GLN A 219 -80.70 55.16 -23.08
C GLN A 219 -81.80 54.47 -23.86
N GLN A 220 -81.77 53.15 -24.02
CA GLN A 220 -82.83 52.40 -24.69
C GLN A 220 -84.19 52.57 -24.01
N ALA A 221 -84.23 52.55 -22.67
CA ALA A 221 -85.45 52.79 -21.92
C ALA A 221 -85.98 54.22 -22.14
N SER A 222 -85.10 55.23 -22.06
CA SER A 222 -85.45 56.64 -22.31
C SER A 222 -85.96 56.86 -23.73
N THR A 223 -85.25 56.37 -24.75
CA THR A 223 -85.65 56.50 -26.15
C THR A 223 -86.97 55.78 -26.43
N LYS A 224 -87.18 54.61 -25.81
CA LYS A 224 -88.45 53.90 -25.91
C LYS A 224 -89.60 54.68 -25.30
N GLU A 225 -89.39 55.27 -24.12
CA GLU A 225 -90.39 56.12 -23.47
C GLU A 225 -90.71 57.37 -24.30
N GLU A 226 -89.69 58.05 -24.85
CA GLU A 226 -89.89 59.16 -25.78
C GLU A 226 -90.65 58.73 -27.05
N LEU A 227 -90.31 57.58 -27.62
CA LEU A 227 -91.00 57.00 -28.77
C LEU A 227 -92.46 56.70 -28.43
N ASP A 228 -92.74 56.13 -27.26
CA ASP A 228 -94.10 55.83 -26.80
C ASP A 228 -94.90 57.12 -26.58
N ILE A 229 -94.28 58.19 -26.07
CA ILE A 229 -94.91 59.53 -25.97
C ILE A 229 -95.23 60.08 -27.35
N VAL A 230 -94.27 60.02 -28.30
CA VAL A 230 -94.49 60.48 -29.68
C VAL A 230 -95.61 59.66 -30.34
N LYS A 231 -95.57 58.34 -30.20
CA LYS A 231 -96.60 57.43 -30.71
C LYS A 231 -97.97 57.78 -30.12
N ALA A 232 -98.06 58.03 -28.82
CA ALA A 232 -99.30 58.44 -28.16
C ALA A 232 -99.82 59.78 -28.72
N LYS A 233 -98.95 60.78 -28.89
CA LYS A 233 -99.32 62.08 -29.49
C LYS A 233 -99.77 61.95 -30.95
N VAL A 234 -99.07 61.16 -31.77
CA VAL A 234 -99.42 60.89 -33.18
C VAL A 234 -100.78 60.21 -33.27
N MET A 235 -101.03 59.22 -32.40
CA MET A 235 -102.31 58.50 -32.37
C MET A 235 -103.48 59.32 -31.81
N ALA A 236 -103.21 60.38 -31.03
CA ALA A 236 -104.21 61.32 -30.54
C ALA A 236 -104.63 62.37 -31.59
N CYS A 237 -103.91 62.48 -32.71
CA CYS A 237 -104.25 63.38 -33.81
C CYS A 237 -105.20 62.70 -34.81
N GLU A 238 -106.38 63.28 -35.03
CA GLU A 238 -107.42 62.70 -35.89
C GLU A 238 -106.99 62.51 -37.36
N ARG A 239 -106.14 63.39 -37.92
CA ARG A 239 -105.63 63.29 -39.30
C ARG A 239 -104.42 62.35 -39.47
N CYS A 240 -103.62 62.15 -38.43
CA CYS A 240 -102.37 61.37 -38.52
C CYS A 240 -102.59 59.89 -38.21
N ARG A 241 -103.62 59.56 -37.42
CA ARG A 241 -103.93 58.19 -36.99
C ARG A 241 -104.26 57.24 -38.15
N GLU A 242 -104.82 57.74 -39.24
CA GLU A 242 -105.17 56.93 -40.42
C GLU A 242 -103.96 56.57 -41.30
N VAL A 243 -102.87 57.34 -41.19
CA VAL A 243 -101.64 57.16 -41.99
C VAL A 243 -100.62 56.26 -41.28
N PHE A 244 -100.64 56.19 -39.94
CA PHE A 244 -99.72 55.37 -39.15
C PHE A 244 -100.44 54.17 -38.53
N SER A 245 -100.15 52.96 -39.01
CA SER A 245 -100.68 51.71 -38.47
C SER A 245 -99.90 51.24 -37.23
N LYS A 246 -100.56 50.50 -36.33
CA LYS A 246 -100.03 50.18 -35.00
C LYS A 246 -98.78 49.27 -34.98
N ASP A 247 -98.48 48.52 -36.06
CA ASP A 247 -97.57 47.35 -36.04
C ASP A 247 -96.59 47.11 -37.23
N GLY A 248 -96.23 48.05 -38.13
CA GLY A 248 -95.24 47.70 -39.19
C GLY A 248 -94.90 48.74 -40.25
N PRO A 249 -93.82 48.53 -41.03
CA PRO A 249 -92.94 49.61 -41.52
C PRO A 249 -93.41 50.31 -42.79
N LEU A 250 -92.95 51.56 -42.91
CA LEU A 250 -93.13 52.47 -44.05
C LEU A 250 -92.69 51.83 -45.38
N GLN A 251 -93.58 51.81 -46.37
CA GLN A 251 -93.22 51.61 -47.76
C GLN A 251 -92.57 52.88 -48.30
N ILE A 252 -91.26 52.84 -48.53
CA ILE A 252 -90.54 53.88 -49.28
C ILE A 252 -90.39 53.37 -50.73
N PRO A 253 -90.82 54.14 -51.76
CA PRO A 253 -90.59 53.79 -53.16
C PRO A 253 -89.09 53.76 -53.48
N ALA A 254 -88.69 52.77 -54.28
CA ALA A 254 -87.32 52.55 -54.73
C ALA A 254 -86.71 53.82 -55.36
N VAL A 255 -85.67 54.35 -54.72
CA VAL A 255 -84.76 55.35 -55.31
C VAL A 255 -83.50 54.62 -55.74
N SER A 256 -83.25 54.69 -57.05
CA SER A 256 -82.05 54.38 -57.83
C SER A 256 -80.81 54.05 -57.02
N GLN A 257 -80.52 52.76 -56.91
CA GLN A 257 -79.30 52.20 -56.36
C GLN A 257 -78.34 51.91 -57.53
N ASP A 258 -77.66 52.95 -58.03
CA ASP A 258 -76.66 52.78 -59.11
C ASP A 258 -75.33 53.48 -58.76
N ASN A 259 -75.15 53.86 -57.49
CA ASN A 259 -73.91 54.47 -56.99
C ASN A 259 -73.51 53.95 -55.59
N ARG A 260 -74.23 52.95 -55.06
CA ARG A 260 -73.88 52.27 -53.79
C ARG A 260 -73.26 50.88 -54.01
N ASP A 261 -73.50 50.26 -55.15
CA ASP A 261 -72.93 48.94 -55.45
C ASP A 261 -71.42 49.01 -55.74
N THR A 262 -70.91 50.14 -56.23
CA THR A 262 -69.49 50.34 -56.53
C THR A 262 -68.64 50.50 -55.26
N ASP A 263 -69.09 51.31 -54.30
CA ASP A 263 -68.43 51.47 -52.99
C ASP A 263 -68.45 50.16 -52.17
N LEU A 264 -69.53 49.39 -52.27
CA LEU A 264 -69.65 48.09 -51.60
C LEU A 264 -68.77 47.01 -52.25
N ASP A 265 -68.58 47.04 -53.56
CA ASP A 265 -67.67 46.12 -54.25
C ASP A 265 -66.19 46.43 -53.93
N GLU A 266 -65.81 47.71 -53.81
CA GLU A 266 -64.46 48.11 -53.37
C GLU A 266 -64.18 47.69 -51.92
N GLU A 267 -65.13 47.89 -51.00
CA GLU A 267 -65.00 47.46 -49.60
C GLU A 267 -64.92 45.92 -49.50
N LYS A 268 -65.72 45.21 -50.30
CA LYS A 268 -65.70 43.75 -50.40
C LYS A 268 -64.36 43.22 -50.93
N ASP A 269 -63.77 43.88 -51.91
CA ASP A 269 -62.47 43.48 -52.45
C ASP A 269 -61.31 43.84 -51.51
N SER A 270 -61.42 44.94 -50.77
CA SER A 270 -60.50 45.30 -49.67
C SER A 270 -60.54 44.25 -48.54
N LEU A 271 -61.73 43.83 -48.10
CA LEU A 271 -61.89 42.79 -47.09
C LEU A 271 -61.35 41.44 -47.56
N LYS A 272 -61.56 41.07 -48.84
CA LYS A 272 -60.95 39.86 -49.42
C LYS A 272 -59.42 39.95 -49.47
N ALA A 273 -58.86 41.12 -49.74
CA ALA A 273 -57.42 41.32 -49.73
C ALA A 273 -56.84 41.16 -48.32
N GLN A 274 -57.47 41.76 -47.31
CA GLN A 274 -57.10 41.55 -45.90
C GLN A 274 -57.22 40.10 -45.47
N LEU A 275 -58.26 39.40 -45.94
CA LEU A 275 -58.45 37.98 -45.62
C LEU A 275 -57.33 37.12 -46.20
N ARG A 276 -56.87 37.40 -47.44
CA ARG A 276 -55.71 36.73 -48.04
C ARG A 276 -54.39 37.05 -47.32
N GLU A 277 -54.21 38.28 -46.87
CA GLU A 277 -53.04 38.68 -46.09
C GLU A 277 -52.98 37.90 -44.76
N LEU A 278 -54.11 37.84 -44.04
CA LEU A 278 -54.22 37.07 -42.80
C LEU A 278 -54.03 35.56 -43.02
N GLU A 279 -54.51 35.02 -44.15
CA GLU A 279 -54.25 33.63 -44.54
C GLU A 279 -52.75 33.37 -44.79
N LEU A 280 -52.04 34.30 -45.42
CA LEU A 280 -50.59 34.24 -45.63
C LEU A 280 -49.82 34.32 -44.31
N GLU A 281 -50.15 35.27 -43.43
CA GLU A 281 -49.54 35.39 -42.11
C GLU A 281 -49.77 34.14 -41.26
N LEU A 282 -50.98 33.56 -41.34
CA LEU A 282 -51.31 32.31 -40.67
C LEU A 282 -50.49 31.14 -41.22
N ALA A 283 -50.33 31.04 -42.54
CA ALA A 283 -49.51 30.01 -43.17
C ALA A 283 -48.03 30.15 -42.76
N GLN A 284 -47.51 31.38 -42.73
CA GLN A 284 -46.15 31.66 -42.30
C GLN A 284 -45.91 31.33 -40.82
N THR A 285 -46.86 31.70 -39.95
CA THR A 285 -46.77 31.37 -38.52
C THR A 285 -46.87 29.86 -38.28
N LYS A 286 -47.72 29.15 -39.04
CA LYS A 286 -47.79 27.68 -39.02
C LYS A 286 -46.47 27.05 -39.45
N LEU A 287 -45.80 27.58 -40.47
CA LEU A 287 -44.50 27.10 -40.91
C LEU A 287 -43.45 27.28 -39.80
N GLN A 288 -43.36 28.46 -39.20
CA GLN A 288 -42.43 28.73 -38.09
C GLN A 288 -42.69 27.81 -36.88
N LEU A 289 -43.95 27.52 -36.59
CA LEU A 289 -44.31 26.58 -35.52
C LEU A 289 -43.82 25.15 -35.82
N VAL A 290 -43.94 24.69 -37.06
CA VAL A 290 -43.45 23.37 -37.48
C VAL A 290 -41.92 23.32 -37.41
N GLU A 291 -41.23 24.36 -37.89
CA GLU A 291 -39.77 24.45 -37.82
C GLU A 291 -39.27 24.44 -36.37
N ALA A 292 -39.91 25.21 -35.49
CA ALA A 292 -39.60 25.22 -34.06
C ALA A 292 -39.84 23.85 -33.41
N LYS A 293 -40.95 23.18 -33.75
CA LYS A 293 -41.23 21.81 -33.24
C LYS A 293 -40.20 20.80 -33.71
N CYS A 294 -39.82 20.82 -34.99
CA CYS A 294 -38.77 19.96 -35.51
C CYS A 294 -37.43 20.23 -34.81
N LYS A 295 -37.11 21.51 -34.53
CA LYS A 295 -35.88 21.85 -33.82
C LYS A 295 -35.89 21.34 -32.38
N ILE A 296 -37.02 21.42 -31.68
CA ILE A 296 -37.18 20.86 -30.34
C ILE A 296 -36.99 19.34 -30.37
N GLN A 297 -37.63 18.64 -31.30
CA GLN A 297 -37.49 17.18 -31.44
C GLN A 297 -36.03 16.76 -31.71
N GLU A 298 -35.32 17.50 -32.56
CA GLU A 298 -33.90 17.26 -32.82
C GLU A 298 -33.06 17.44 -31.55
N LEU A 299 -33.28 18.51 -30.79
CA LEU A 299 -32.57 18.76 -29.53
C LEU A 299 -32.90 17.71 -28.46
N GLU A 300 -34.15 17.24 -28.38
CA GLU A 300 -34.56 16.16 -27.49
C GLU A 300 -33.87 14.84 -27.85
N HIS A 301 -33.74 14.55 -29.15
CA HIS A 301 -33.00 13.38 -29.62
C HIS A 301 -31.51 13.49 -29.25
N GLN A 302 -30.87 14.63 -29.52
CA GLN A 302 -29.47 14.88 -29.13
C GLN A 302 -29.25 14.75 -27.62
N ARG A 303 -30.18 15.28 -26.81
CA ARG A 303 -30.15 15.11 -25.35
C ARG A 303 -30.25 13.63 -24.96
N GLY A 304 -31.13 12.87 -25.62
CA GLY A 304 -31.30 11.43 -25.38
C GLY A 304 -30.04 10.63 -25.71
N VAL A 305 -29.38 10.95 -26.82
CA VAL A 305 -28.09 10.36 -27.21
C VAL A 305 -27.01 10.68 -26.17
N LEU A 306 -26.81 11.95 -25.85
CA LEU A 306 -25.82 12.38 -24.85
C LEU A 306 -26.07 11.76 -23.47
N MET A 307 -27.33 11.63 -23.04
CA MET A 307 -27.66 10.97 -21.78
C MET A 307 -27.25 9.48 -21.83
N THR A 308 -27.54 8.79 -22.94
CA THR A 308 -27.15 7.40 -23.13
C THR A 308 -25.63 7.23 -23.13
N GLU A 309 -24.89 8.16 -23.73
CA GLU A 309 -23.42 8.18 -23.70
C GLU A 309 -22.88 8.42 -22.29
N VAL A 310 -23.43 9.38 -21.55
CA VAL A 310 -23.06 9.63 -20.13
C VAL A 310 -23.33 8.39 -19.28
N GLN A 311 -24.47 7.72 -19.48
CA GLN A 311 -24.83 6.52 -18.74
C GLN A 311 -23.93 5.33 -19.14
N ALA A 312 -23.57 5.19 -20.41
CA ALA A 312 -22.62 4.18 -20.88
C ALA A 312 -21.20 4.44 -20.35
N ALA A 313 -20.74 5.70 -20.34
CA ALA A 313 -19.47 6.11 -19.75
C ALA A 313 -19.45 5.85 -18.24
N LYS A 314 -20.55 6.14 -17.54
CA LYS A 314 -20.72 5.84 -16.12
C LYS A 314 -20.67 4.35 -15.84
N ASN A 315 -21.39 3.52 -16.61
CA ASN A 315 -21.36 2.07 -16.46
C ASN A 315 -19.99 1.48 -16.82
N SER A 316 -19.29 2.02 -17.81
CA SER A 316 -17.92 1.63 -18.17
C SER A 316 -16.91 2.01 -17.09
N TRP A 317 -17.01 3.24 -16.57
CA TRP A 317 -16.17 3.71 -15.47
C TRP A 317 -16.40 2.92 -14.19
N PHE A 318 -17.67 2.68 -13.83
CA PHE A 318 -18.05 1.95 -12.62
C PHE A 318 -17.60 0.48 -12.69
N SER A 319 -17.80 -0.19 -13.83
CA SER A 319 -17.35 -1.57 -14.03
C SER A 319 -15.82 -1.71 -14.09
N LYS A 320 -15.11 -0.77 -14.73
CA LYS A 320 -13.63 -0.78 -14.77
C LYS A 320 -13.00 -0.46 -13.41
N THR A 321 -13.56 0.48 -12.65
CA THR A 321 -12.99 0.91 -11.36
C THR A 321 -13.31 -0.08 -10.23
N LEU A 322 -14.55 -0.55 -10.12
CA LEU A 322 -14.91 -1.56 -9.10
C LEU A 322 -14.42 -2.96 -9.46
N GLY A 323 -14.38 -3.30 -10.75
CA GLY A 323 -13.78 -4.55 -11.21
C GLY A 323 -12.28 -4.60 -10.92
N SER A 324 -11.56 -3.49 -11.15
CA SER A 324 -10.12 -3.45 -10.82
C SER A 324 -9.86 -3.50 -9.32
N LEU A 325 -10.72 -2.88 -8.49
CA LEU A 325 -10.61 -2.94 -7.02
C LEU A 325 -10.90 -4.35 -6.46
N LYS A 326 -11.86 -5.08 -7.05
CA LYS A 326 -12.20 -6.45 -6.65
C LYS A 326 -11.14 -7.49 -7.04
N ASN A 327 -10.45 -7.29 -8.16
CA ASN A 327 -9.35 -8.18 -8.55
C ASN A 327 -8.08 -7.95 -7.72
N SER A 328 -7.84 -6.73 -7.22
CA SER A 328 -6.75 -6.45 -6.27
C SER A 328 -7.01 -6.97 -4.85
N ALA A 329 -8.28 -7.15 -4.44
CA ALA A 329 -8.65 -7.71 -3.13
C ALA A 329 -8.73 -9.25 -3.12
N SER A 330 -8.69 -9.93 -4.28
CA SER A 330 -8.82 -11.39 -4.38
C SER A 330 -7.49 -12.14 -4.60
N ASN A 331 -6.36 -11.43 -4.76
CA ASN A 331 -5.04 -12.04 -4.91
C ASN A 331 -4.19 -11.93 -3.63
N GLN A 332 -4.70 -12.47 -2.53
CA GLN A 332 -3.86 -12.93 -1.42
C GLN A 332 -4.42 -14.23 -0.84
N SER A 333 -4.14 -15.33 -1.54
CA SER A 333 -3.91 -16.62 -0.92
C SER A 333 -2.51 -17.08 -1.32
N PRO A 334 -1.53 -17.15 -0.39
CA PRO A 334 -0.21 -17.67 -0.70
C PRO A 334 -0.33 -19.19 -0.89
N SER A 335 0.00 -19.65 -2.09
CA SER A 335 0.31 -21.04 -2.37
C SER A 335 1.50 -21.47 -1.50
N SER A 336 1.30 -22.50 -0.69
CA SER A 336 2.37 -23.22 0.00
C SER A 336 3.05 -24.22 -0.95
N PRO A 337 4.38 -24.29 -1.02
CA PRO A 337 5.10 -25.40 -1.62
C PRO A 337 5.71 -26.32 -0.54
N LYS A 338 5.52 -27.65 -0.67
CA LYS A 338 6.42 -28.78 -0.33
C LYS A 338 5.64 -30.07 -0.11
N GLU A 339 5.83 -31.10 -0.95
CA GLU A 339 6.88 -32.15 -0.96
C GLU A 339 6.53 -33.37 -0.09
N GLY A 340 6.50 -34.54 -0.74
CA GLY A 340 7.02 -35.81 -0.23
C GLY A 340 6.21 -36.57 0.82
N GLN A 341 5.37 -37.52 0.37
CA GLN A 341 5.61 -38.95 0.59
C GLN A 341 4.81 -39.80 -0.42
#